data_AF-A0A9D5YBA8-F1
#
_entry.id   AF-A0A9D5YBA8-F1
#
_cell.length_a   1.000
_cell.length_b   1.000
_cell.length_c   1.000
_cell.angle_alpha   90.00
_cell.angle_beta   90.00
_cell.angle_gamma   90.00
#
_symmetry.space_group_name_H-M   'P 1'
#
loop_
_entity.id
_entity.type
_entity.pdbx_description
1 polymer ?
#
loop_
_entity_poly.entity_id
_entity_poly.type
_entity_poly.pdbx_seq_one_letter_code
_entity_poly.pdbx_strand_id
1 'polypeptide(L)'
;MKLKTLIIAAMLALLTLGGCSTAETASSPDLGIDWESIIARIDADTLYEYGWYADIDSLASDAEDLGTITFSNYDPTEADAFKSVSYQFCIDYGEGFTLTDSGVVFYDTPVYCVTLIDNESDGSYLGTFDEDFNLLSEEGEWFLAEDKDEYITLCLENCRNILFGKE
;
A
#
# COMPACT_ATOMS: atom_id res chain seq x y z
N MET A 1 -5.48 25.35 -0.27
CA MET A 1 -4.92 24.59 0.87
C MET A 1 -5.94 23.55 1.28
N LYS A 2 -5.51 22.27 1.39
CA LYS A 2 -6.30 21.02 1.53
C LYS A 2 -6.67 20.34 0.20
N LEU A 3 -5.62 19.88 -0.50
CA LEU A 3 -5.67 18.78 -1.46
C LEU A 3 -4.69 17.68 -0.98
N LYS A 4 -4.78 17.31 0.31
CA LYS A 4 -3.93 16.27 0.93
C LYS A 4 -4.71 14.97 1.21
N THR A 5 -5.92 14.82 0.66
CA THR A 5 -6.85 13.74 1.05
C THR A 5 -7.33 12.91 -0.15
N LEU A 6 -6.75 13.09 -1.34
CA LEU A 6 -7.35 12.53 -2.56
C LEU A 6 -6.75 11.20 -3.06
N ILE A 7 -5.70 10.64 -2.44
CA ILE A 7 -5.09 9.37 -2.91
C ILE A 7 -5.29 8.22 -1.91
N ILE A 8 -5.33 8.48 -0.61
CA ILE A 8 -5.69 7.47 0.41
C ILE A 8 -7.17 7.06 0.32
N ALA A 9 -8.01 7.88 -0.33
CA ALA A 9 -9.43 7.57 -0.50
C ALA A 9 -9.72 6.47 -1.53
N ALA A 10 -8.77 6.02 -2.37
CA ALA A 10 -9.08 5.01 -3.38
C ALA A 10 -9.34 3.61 -2.78
N MET A 11 -8.69 3.26 -1.67
CA MET A 11 -8.95 1.99 -0.97
C MET A 11 -10.14 2.06 0.00
N LEU A 12 -10.49 3.25 0.49
CA LEU A 12 -11.62 3.43 1.42
C LEU A 12 -12.94 3.87 0.75
N ALA A 13 -12.91 4.42 -0.47
CA ALA A 13 -14.12 4.92 -1.15
C ALA A 13 -15.05 3.82 -1.70
N LEU A 14 -14.59 2.57 -1.74
CA LEU A 14 -15.43 1.42 -2.11
C LEU A 14 -16.48 1.03 -1.06
N LEU A 15 -16.41 1.57 0.17
CA LEU A 15 -17.38 1.28 1.24
C LEU A 15 -18.72 2.03 1.11
N THR A 16 -18.92 2.89 0.11
CA THR A 16 -20.15 3.73 0.05
C THR A 16 -21.05 3.54 -1.17
N LEU A 17 -20.74 2.61 -2.08
CA LEU A 17 -21.55 2.37 -3.28
C LEU A 17 -22.04 0.93 -3.35
N GLY A 18 -23.03 0.58 -2.52
CA GLY A 18 -23.75 -0.68 -2.70
C GLY A 18 -24.74 -1.02 -1.60
N GLY A 19 -26.02 -0.64 -1.81
CA GLY A 19 -27.16 -1.45 -1.39
C GLY A 19 -27.43 -1.61 0.11
N CYS A 20 -28.54 -1.00 0.54
CA CYS A 20 -29.25 -1.27 1.79
C CYS A 20 -29.31 -2.77 2.16
N SER A 21 -28.44 -3.21 3.06
CA SER A 21 -28.70 -4.30 3.99
C SER A 21 -27.87 -4.05 5.26
N THR A 22 -28.42 -4.38 6.41
CA THR A 22 -27.72 -4.34 7.70
C THR A 22 -26.64 -5.41 7.73
N ALA A 23 -25.51 -5.17 7.06
CA ALA A 23 -24.28 -5.90 7.28
C ALA A 23 -23.66 -5.37 8.57
N GLU A 24 -23.29 -6.27 9.49
CA GLU A 24 -22.36 -5.91 10.57
C GLU A 24 -21.13 -5.31 9.90
N THR A 25 -20.76 -4.09 10.28
CA THR A 25 -19.51 -3.48 9.83
C THR A 25 -18.40 -4.41 10.31
N ALA A 26 -17.84 -5.22 9.42
CA ALA A 26 -16.68 -6.03 9.75
C ALA A 26 -15.58 -5.08 10.21
N SER A 27 -15.12 -5.26 11.45
CA SER A 27 -13.96 -4.54 11.98
C SER A 27 -12.70 -5.27 11.56
N SER A 28 -11.68 -4.51 11.15
CA SER A 28 -10.35 -5.07 10.92
C SER A 28 -9.82 -5.75 12.20
N PRO A 29 -9.12 -6.89 12.09
CA PRO A 29 -8.49 -7.53 13.25
C PRO A 29 -7.32 -6.70 13.78
N ASP A 30 -7.11 -6.71 15.10
CA ASP A 30 -5.86 -6.24 15.69
C ASP A 30 -4.77 -7.28 15.39
N LEU A 31 -3.85 -6.92 14.50
CA LEU A 31 -2.74 -7.77 14.05
C LEU A 31 -1.54 -7.77 15.00
N GLY A 32 -1.54 -6.93 16.05
CA GLY A 32 -0.44 -6.84 17.02
C GLY A 32 0.88 -6.36 16.42
N ILE A 33 0.83 -5.55 15.35
CA ILE A 33 2.02 -5.00 14.69
C ILE A 33 2.71 -3.99 15.61
N ASP A 34 4.00 -4.16 15.86
CA ASP A 34 4.82 -3.21 16.62
C ASP A 34 5.24 -2.02 15.76
N TRP A 35 4.26 -1.12 15.52
CA TRP A 35 4.46 0.07 14.70
C TRP A 35 5.54 1.00 15.24
N GLU A 36 5.65 1.15 16.56
CA GLU A 36 6.67 1.99 17.19
C GLU A 36 8.08 1.51 16.79
N SER A 37 8.33 0.21 16.90
CA SER A 37 9.59 -0.39 16.47
C SER A 37 9.85 -0.23 14.97
N ILE A 38 8.85 -0.52 14.12
CA ILE A 38 9.01 -0.42 12.66
C ILE A 38 9.35 1.01 12.27
N ILE A 39 8.55 1.98 12.70
CA ILE A 39 8.68 3.38 12.31
C ILE A 39 10.00 3.99 12.82
N ALA A 40 10.46 3.60 14.02
CA ALA A 40 11.73 4.07 14.56
C ALA A 40 12.97 3.71 13.70
N ARG A 41 12.83 2.78 12.75
CA ARG A 41 13.89 2.37 11.80
C ARG A 41 13.79 3.06 10.45
N ILE A 42 12.66 3.66 10.11
CA ILE A 42 12.42 4.25 8.80
C ILE A 42 12.97 5.67 8.81
N ASP A 43 13.99 5.92 8.00
CA ASP A 43 14.52 7.26 7.75
C ASP A 43 14.64 7.54 6.25
N ALA A 44 14.83 8.82 5.91
CA ALA A 44 14.88 9.27 4.53
C ALA A 44 16.07 8.68 3.75
N ASP A 45 17.19 8.40 4.42
CA ASP A 45 18.38 7.83 3.80
C ASP A 45 18.13 6.36 3.39
N THR A 46 17.48 5.59 4.26
CA THR A 46 17.07 4.20 4.01
C THR A 46 16.07 4.13 2.87
N LEU A 47 15.04 4.99 2.89
CA LEU A 47 14.06 5.08 1.80
C LEU A 47 14.74 5.40 0.47
N TYR A 48 15.64 6.39 0.45
CA TYR A 48 16.37 6.79 -0.75
C TYR A 48 17.30 5.69 -1.30
N GLU A 49 17.95 4.89 -0.44
CA GLU A 49 18.79 3.75 -0.86
C GLU A 49 18.00 2.75 -1.71
N TYR A 50 16.72 2.55 -1.37
CA TYR A 50 15.83 1.63 -2.07
C TYR A 50 14.96 2.29 -3.14
N GLY A 51 15.09 3.60 -3.37
CA GLY A 51 14.31 4.34 -4.36
C GLY A 51 12.85 4.57 -3.96
N TRP A 52 12.55 4.55 -2.66
CA TRP A 52 11.22 4.78 -2.11
C TRP A 52 11.13 6.13 -1.39
N TYR A 53 9.90 6.56 -1.16
CA TYR A 53 9.55 7.76 -0.42
C TYR A 53 8.36 7.47 0.48
N ALA A 54 8.28 8.19 1.60
CA ALA A 54 7.13 8.22 2.50
C ALA A 54 7.08 9.58 3.20
N ASP A 55 5.90 9.97 3.70
CA ASP A 55 5.77 11.10 4.63
C ASP A 55 6.13 10.60 6.04
N ILE A 56 7.43 10.65 6.38
CA ILE A 56 7.94 10.14 7.67
C ILE A 56 7.24 10.78 8.86
N ASP A 57 6.83 12.05 8.74
CA ASP A 57 6.15 12.77 9.80
C ASP A 57 4.70 12.28 10.03
N SER A 58 4.10 11.58 9.06
CA SER A 58 2.74 11.02 9.17
C SER A 58 2.69 9.52 9.45
N LEU A 59 3.80 8.78 9.30
CA LEU A 59 3.80 7.31 9.45
C LEU A 59 3.14 6.80 10.74
N ALA A 60 3.39 7.45 11.87
CA ALA A 60 2.81 7.04 13.15
C ALA A 60 1.29 7.26 13.21
N SER A 61 0.80 8.38 12.68
CA SER A 61 -0.64 8.61 12.58
C SER A 61 -1.30 7.71 11.54
N ASP A 62 -0.63 7.44 10.41
CA ASP A 62 -1.17 6.57 9.37
C ASP A 62 -1.29 5.12 9.89
N ALA A 63 -0.27 4.63 10.61
CA ALA A 63 -0.31 3.34 11.27
C ALA A 63 -1.43 3.22 12.32
N GLU A 64 -1.68 4.28 13.11
CA GLU A 64 -2.75 4.30 14.12
C GLU A 64 -4.15 4.41 13.50
N ASP A 65 -4.33 5.28 12.51
CA ASP A 65 -5.63 5.60 11.93
C ASP A 65 -6.06 4.61 10.83
N LEU A 66 -5.10 4.06 10.08
CA LEU A 66 -5.33 3.23 8.89
C LEU A 66 -4.87 1.77 9.07
N GLY A 67 -4.09 1.47 10.11
CA GLY A 67 -3.51 0.15 10.30
C GLY A 67 -2.45 -0.20 9.25
N THR A 68 -1.94 0.78 8.51
CA THR A 68 -0.96 0.58 7.44
C THR A 68 0.06 1.72 7.38
N ILE A 69 1.18 1.46 6.70
CA ILE A 69 2.12 2.49 6.25
C ILE A 69 2.40 2.31 4.76
N THR A 70 2.59 3.43 4.06
CA THR A 70 2.70 3.46 2.59
C THR A 70 4.08 3.94 2.15
N PHE A 71 4.66 3.25 1.17
CA PHE A 71 5.84 3.70 0.42
C PHE A 71 5.46 3.96 -1.04
N SER A 72 6.03 5.00 -1.65
CA SER A 72 5.78 5.35 -3.05
C SER A 72 7.07 5.62 -3.84
N ASN A 73 7.02 5.48 -5.16
CA ASN A 73 8.14 5.84 -6.07
C ASN A 73 8.23 7.36 -6.37
N TYR A 74 7.46 8.18 -5.66
CA TYR A 74 7.47 9.64 -5.71
C TYR A 74 7.31 10.20 -4.31
N ASP A 75 7.81 11.40 -4.05
CA ASP A 75 7.68 12.07 -2.74
C ASP A 75 6.22 12.49 -2.46
N PRO A 76 5.52 11.87 -1.50
CA PRO A 76 4.12 12.19 -1.22
C PRO A 76 3.93 13.54 -0.50
N THR A 77 5.00 14.13 0.03
CA THR A 77 4.95 15.44 0.72
C THR A 77 4.92 16.60 -0.28
N GLU A 78 5.40 16.35 -1.50
CA GLU A 78 5.47 17.31 -2.59
C GLU A 78 4.21 17.26 -3.47
N ALA A 79 3.56 18.41 -3.61
CA ALA A 79 2.34 18.51 -4.40
C ALA A 79 2.62 18.14 -5.86
N ASP A 80 1.77 17.28 -6.43
CA ASP A 80 1.88 16.81 -7.82
C ASP A 80 3.16 16.02 -8.17
N ALA A 81 3.95 15.56 -7.19
CA ALA A 81 5.14 14.75 -7.44
C ALA A 81 4.84 13.48 -8.25
N PHE A 82 3.68 12.87 -8.02
CA PHE A 82 3.17 11.72 -8.78
C PHE A 82 3.08 11.98 -10.30
N LYS A 83 2.96 13.23 -10.75
CA LYS A 83 2.94 13.57 -12.19
C LYS A 83 4.31 13.55 -12.84
N SER A 84 5.38 13.46 -12.05
CA SER A 84 6.77 13.49 -12.53
C SER A 84 7.33 12.09 -12.79
N VAL A 85 6.59 11.04 -12.43
CA VAL A 85 6.91 9.64 -12.72
C VAL A 85 6.02 9.12 -13.85
N SER A 86 6.51 8.15 -14.63
CA SER A 86 5.74 7.52 -15.72
C SER A 86 4.59 6.67 -15.20
N TYR A 87 4.76 6.05 -14.03
CA TYR A 87 3.72 5.34 -13.31
C TYR A 87 3.86 5.60 -11.82
N GLN A 88 2.75 5.57 -11.11
CA GLN A 88 2.70 5.58 -9.66
C GLN A 88 2.87 4.15 -9.19
N PHE A 89 3.81 3.91 -8.27
CA PHE A 89 3.94 2.64 -7.58
C PHE A 89 3.84 2.91 -6.09
N CYS A 90 2.86 2.32 -5.43
CA CYS A 90 2.70 2.35 -3.99
C CYS A 90 2.72 0.93 -3.41
N ILE A 91 3.31 0.78 -2.22
CA ILE A 91 3.20 -0.42 -1.39
C ILE A 91 2.69 0.00 -0.03
N ASP A 92 1.54 -0.54 0.36
CA ASP A 92 1.06 -0.47 1.72
C ASP A 92 1.43 -1.75 2.45
N TYR A 93 1.94 -1.62 3.67
CA TYR A 93 2.17 -2.74 4.57
C TYR A 93 1.30 -2.59 5.82
N GLY A 94 0.62 -3.66 6.22
CA GLY A 94 -0.17 -3.69 7.45
C GLY A 94 -1.48 -4.47 7.27
N GLU A 95 -2.56 -3.91 7.81
CA GLU A 95 -3.91 -4.45 7.64
C GLU A 95 -4.32 -4.45 6.16
N GLY A 96 -4.99 -5.51 5.74
CA GLY A 96 -5.49 -5.61 4.37
C GLY A 96 -6.77 -6.43 4.28
N PHE A 97 -7.41 -6.34 3.12
CA PHE A 97 -8.65 -7.05 2.85
C PHE A 97 -8.77 -7.42 1.37
N THR A 98 -9.66 -8.36 1.09
CA THR A 98 -10.15 -8.65 -0.26
C THR A 98 -11.65 -8.45 -0.34
N LEU A 99 -12.13 -8.08 -1.52
CA LEU A 99 -13.55 -8.08 -1.83
C LEU A 99 -13.98 -9.45 -2.35
N THR A 100 -15.13 -9.90 -1.88
CA THR A 100 -15.79 -11.12 -2.34
C THR A 100 -17.24 -10.80 -2.69
N ASP A 101 -17.92 -11.71 -3.40
CA ASP A 101 -19.36 -11.59 -3.64
C ASP A 101 -20.19 -11.45 -2.35
N SER A 102 -19.64 -11.90 -1.22
CA SER A 102 -20.27 -11.86 0.10
C SER A 102 -19.86 -10.66 0.96
N GLY A 103 -18.99 -9.78 0.44
CA GLY A 103 -18.51 -8.59 1.13
C GLY A 103 -16.98 -8.57 1.34
N VAL A 104 -16.55 -7.75 2.30
CA VAL A 104 -15.14 -7.54 2.66
C VAL A 104 -14.67 -8.68 3.56
N VAL A 105 -13.51 -9.26 3.25
CA VAL A 105 -12.82 -10.24 4.09
C VAL A 105 -11.45 -9.70 4.45
N PHE A 106 -11.21 -9.47 5.73
CA PHE A 106 -9.89 -9.04 6.25
C PHE A 106 -8.95 -10.22 6.38
N TYR A 107 -7.66 -9.98 6.13
CA TYR A 107 -6.61 -10.95 6.41
C TYR A 107 -6.31 -10.98 7.91
N ASP A 108 -5.91 -12.13 8.43
CA ASP A 108 -5.54 -12.36 9.83
C ASP A 108 -4.05 -12.17 10.11
N THR A 109 -3.30 -11.79 9.07
CA THR A 109 -1.87 -11.50 9.08
C THR A 109 -1.60 -10.20 8.31
N PRO A 110 -0.50 -9.49 8.60
CA PRO A 110 -0.11 -8.34 7.80
C PRO A 110 0.17 -8.74 6.35
N VAL A 111 -0.22 -7.88 5.43
CA VAL A 111 -0.02 -8.09 3.98
C VAL A 111 0.70 -6.91 3.35
N TYR A 112 1.26 -7.15 2.17
CA TYR A 112 1.74 -6.11 1.27
C TYR A 112 0.68 -5.87 0.18
N CYS A 113 0.14 -4.66 0.10
CA CYS A 113 -0.77 -4.25 -0.96
C CYS A 113 0.00 -3.38 -1.96
N VAL A 114 0.18 -3.91 -3.15
CA VAL A 114 0.85 -3.24 -4.27
C VAL A 114 -0.21 -2.55 -5.13
N THR A 115 -0.01 -1.26 -5.40
CA THR A 115 -0.81 -0.47 -6.34
C THR A 115 0.10 0.15 -7.39
N LEU A 116 -0.15 -0.16 -8.66
CA LEU A 116 0.46 0.52 -9.80
C LEU A 116 -0.61 1.20 -10.65
N ILE A 117 -0.34 2.45 -11.02
CA ILE A 117 -1.20 3.25 -11.90
C ILE A 117 -0.31 3.87 -12.98
N ASP A 118 -0.63 3.58 -14.24
CA ASP A 118 0.03 4.24 -15.37
C ASP A 118 -0.43 5.70 -15.44
N ASN A 119 0.52 6.65 -15.49
CA ASN A 119 0.17 8.06 -15.67
C ASN A 119 -0.02 8.44 -17.14
N GLU A 120 0.39 7.57 -18.06
CA GLU A 120 0.35 7.81 -19.51
C GLU A 120 -0.85 7.10 -20.18
N SER A 121 -1.47 6.14 -19.50
CA SER A 121 -2.63 5.39 -19.98
C SER A 121 -3.66 5.12 -18.87
N ASP A 122 -4.69 4.34 -19.18
CA ASP A 122 -5.68 3.87 -18.18
C ASP A 122 -5.25 2.55 -17.52
N GLY A 123 -3.99 2.15 -17.66
CA GLY A 123 -3.44 0.91 -17.09
C GLY A 123 -3.32 0.96 -15.57
N SER A 124 -3.74 -0.12 -14.90
CA SER A 124 -3.56 -0.28 -13.46
C SER A 124 -3.36 -1.74 -13.07
N TYR A 125 -2.61 -1.95 -11.99
CA TYR A 125 -2.39 -3.25 -11.39
C TYR A 125 -2.52 -3.14 -9.87
N LEU A 126 -3.26 -4.06 -9.26
CA LEU A 126 -3.39 -4.19 -7.82
C LEU A 126 -3.09 -5.63 -7.44
N GLY A 127 -2.22 -5.83 -6.46
CA GLY A 127 -1.88 -7.16 -5.95
C GLY A 127 -1.72 -7.15 -4.45
N THR A 128 -2.27 -8.13 -3.77
CA THR A 128 -2.07 -8.32 -2.33
C THR A 128 -1.24 -9.57 -2.09
N PHE A 129 -0.22 -9.46 -1.25
CA PHE A 129 0.75 -10.51 -0.99
C PHE A 129 0.88 -10.77 0.50
N ASP A 130 1.07 -12.03 0.89
CA ASP A 130 1.38 -12.38 2.28
C ASP A 130 2.82 -12.02 2.67
N GLU A 131 3.19 -12.33 3.92
CA GLU A 131 4.54 -12.07 4.45
C GLU A 131 5.64 -12.80 3.67
N ASP A 132 5.33 -13.93 3.02
CA ASP A 132 6.23 -14.75 2.20
C ASP A 132 6.20 -14.35 0.71
N PHE A 133 5.49 -13.27 0.37
CA PHE A 133 5.25 -12.76 -0.99
C PHE A 133 4.44 -13.70 -1.89
N ASN A 134 3.63 -14.60 -1.32
CA ASN A 134 2.64 -15.33 -2.10
C ASN A 134 1.46 -14.41 -2.44
N LEU A 135 1.03 -14.43 -3.70
CA LEU A 135 -0.12 -13.67 -4.17
C LEU A 135 -1.44 -14.19 -3.55
N LEU A 136 -2.16 -13.30 -2.86
CA LEU A 136 -3.44 -13.56 -2.21
C LEU A 136 -4.62 -13.11 -3.07
N SER A 137 -4.50 -11.96 -3.73
CA SER A 137 -5.49 -11.41 -4.65
C SER A 137 -4.82 -10.54 -5.71
N GLU A 138 -5.45 -10.43 -6.88
CA GLU A 138 -4.94 -9.66 -8.02
C GLU A 138 -6.11 -9.05 -8.79
N GLU A 139 -5.99 -7.78 -9.14
CA GLU A 139 -6.92 -7.04 -10.00
C GLU A 139 -6.13 -6.17 -11.00
N GLY A 140 -6.74 -5.90 -12.15
CA GLY A 140 -6.12 -5.11 -13.21
C GLY A 140 -5.17 -5.92 -14.10
N GLU A 141 -4.33 -5.21 -14.85
CA GLU A 141 -3.44 -5.77 -15.85
C GLU A 141 -2.02 -5.22 -15.66
N TRP A 142 -1.03 -6.11 -15.67
CA TRP A 142 0.37 -5.69 -15.68
C TRP A 142 0.71 -4.97 -17.00
N PHE A 143 1.25 -3.76 -16.89
CA PHE A 143 1.50 -2.88 -18.04
C PHE A 143 2.97 -2.46 -18.19
N LEU A 144 3.83 -2.84 -17.24
CA LEU A 144 5.26 -2.57 -17.32
C LEU A 144 5.95 -3.57 -18.26
N ALA A 145 7.08 -3.17 -18.84
CA ALA A 145 7.84 -4.01 -19.77
C ALA A 145 8.69 -5.06 -19.05
N GLU A 146 8.98 -4.79 -17.77
CA GLU A 146 9.66 -5.65 -16.82
C GLU A 146 8.86 -6.94 -16.58
N ASP A 147 9.57 -8.00 -16.20
CA ASP A 147 8.92 -9.22 -15.73
C ASP A 147 8.17 -8.92 -14.42
N LYS A 148 6.88 -9.24 -14.39
CA LYS A 148 5.98 -8.92 -13.28
C LYS A 148 6.50 -9.49 -11.96
N ASP A 149 6.81 -10.78 -11.96
CA ASP A 149 7.10 -11.50 -10.73
C ASP A 149 8.47 -11.08 -10.20
N GLU A 150 9.47 -10.91 -11.09
CA GLU A 150 10.79 -10.39 -10.71
C GLU A 150 10.71 -8.96 -10.16
N TYR A 151 9.95 -8.08 -10.81
CA TYR A 151 9.85 -6.67 -10.40
C TYR A 151 9.10 -6.51 -9.09
N ILE A 152 7.95 -7.17 -8.93
CA ILE A 152 7.19 -7.12 -7.68
C ILE A 152 8.02 -7.70 -6.54
N THR A 153 8.67 -8.86 -6.73
CA THR A 153 9.50 -9.48 -5.68
C THR A 153 10.60 -8.52 -5.22
N LEU A 154 11.32 -7.88 -6.14
CA LEU A 154 12.33 -6.88 -5.80
C LEU A 154 11.76 -5.71 -4.99
N CYS A 155 10.60 -5.19 -5.40
CA CYS A 155 9.94 -4.09 -4.70
C CYS A 155 9.47 -4.49 -3.29
N LEU A 156 8.93 -5.70 -3.13
CA LEU A 156 8.51 -6.25 -1.85
C LEU A 156 9.70 -6.54 -0.93
N GLU A 157 10.81 -7.07 -1.46
CA GLU A 157 12.07 -7.25 -0.72
C GLU A 157 12.62 -5.91 -0.22
N ASN A 158 12.62 -4.88 -1.07
CA ASN A 158 13.02 -3.52 -0.67
C ASN A 158 12.13 -3.00 0.47
N CYS A 159 10.82 -3.14 0.35
CA CYS A 159 9.86 -2.78 1.39
C CYS A 159 10.12 -3.53 2.70
N ARG A 160 10.27 -4.85 2.66
CA ARG A 160 10.60 -5.68 3.83
C ARG A 160 11.89 -5.21 4.50
N ASN A 161 12.92 -4.90 3.71
CA ASN A 161 14.19 -4.40 4.25
C ASN A 161 14.08 -3.02 4.90
N ILE A 162 13.22 -2.13 4.37
CA ILE A 162 12.92 -0.84 5.01
C ILE A 162 12.24 -1.07 6.37
N LEU A 163 11.27 -1.99 6.41
CA LEU A 163 10.44 -2.25 7.59
C LEU A 163 11.21 -2.97 8.72
N PHE A 164 12.01 -3.97 8.36
CA PHE A 164 12.57 -4.94 9.30
C PHE A 164 14.10 -4.97 9.32
N GLY A 165 14.74 -4.23 8.41
CA GLY A 165 16.19 -4.27 8.19
C GLY A 165 16.60 -5.37 7.20
N LYS A 166 17.85 -5.30 6.74
CA LYS A 166 18.47 -6.36 5.92
C LYS A 166 18.70 -7.61 6.78
N GLU A 167 18.17 -8.74 6.34
CA GLU A 167 18.50 -10.07 6.88
C GLU A 167 19.93 -10.52 6.53
#